data_AF-A0A1I5USS0-F1
#
_entry.id   AF-A0A1I5USS0-F1
#
_cell.length_a   1.000
_cell.length_b   1.000
_cell.length_c   1.000
_cell.angle_alpha   90.00
_cell.angle_beta   90.00
_cell.angle_gamma   90.00
#
_symmetry.space_group_name_H-M   'P 1'
#
loop_
_entity.id
_entity.type
_entity.pdbx_description
1 polymer ?
#
loop_
_entity_poly.entity_id
_entity_poly.type
_entity_poly.pdbx_seq_one_letter_code
_entity_poly.pdbx_strand_id
1 'polypeptide(L)'
;MNENIKVQLKKYRTNIETGGIVLIMSGLWGLLKFLMSLAVGAQTLMSILDLSREEYEHLRFFILSFIFISFGAILFFHFIVGLSAIRYAHGKSSKTRFLIWTILLLVINFVCLPLYFYPTEDSVEDSTIVSFFVDLTLCICLFDLNASTIKLRKLLKNIERSGK
;
A
#
# COMPACT_ATOMS: atom_id res chain seq x y z
N MET A 1 -35.26 -9.15 -1.25
CA MET A 1 -34.19 -8.12 -1.18
C MET A 1 -34.27 -7.26 -2.43
N ASN A 2 -34.42 -5.94 -2.28
CA ASN A 2 -34.54 -5.00 -3.40
C ASN A 2 -33.34 -5.14 -4.36
N GLU A 3 -33.60 -5.16 -5.67
CA GLU A 3 -32.58 -5.35 -6.71
C GLU A 3 -31.48 -4.28 -6.63
N ASN A 4 -31.84 -3.05 -6.29
CA ASN A 4 -30.88 -1.95 -6.08
C ASN A 4 -29.89 -2.26 -4.95
N ILE A 5 -30.36 -2.86 -3.84
CA ILE A 5 -29.51 -3.26 -2.72
C ILE A 5 -28.50 -4.33 -3.13
N LYS A 6 -28.92 -5.33 -3.93
CA LYS A 6 -28.01 -6.37 -4.44
C LYS A 6 -26.90 -5.76 -5.30
N VAL A 7 -27.25 -4.84 -6.19
CA VAL A 7 -26.29 -4.16 -7.07
C VAL A 7 -25.27 -3.37 -6.25
N GLN A 8 -25.72 -2.62 -5.24
CA GLN A 8 -24.82 -1.88 -4.35
C GLN A 8 -23.90 -2.79 -3.53
N LEU A 9 -24.42 -3.89 -2.99
CA LEU A 9 -23.62 -4.89 -2.26
C LEU A 9 -22.52 -5.46 -3.15
N LYS A 10 -22.85 -5.84 -4.39
CA LYS A 10 -21.88 -6.36 -5.35
C LYS A 10 -20.81 -5.30 -5.64
N LYS A 11 -21.21 -4.07 -5.96
CA LYS A 11 -20.29 -2.96 -6.24
C LYS A 11 -19.30 -2.74 -5.10
N TYR A 12 -19.78 -2.55 -3.86
CA TYR A 12 -18.87 -2.27 -2.74
C TYR A 12 -17.94 -3.45 -2.43
N ARG A 13 -18.40 -4.69 -2.57
CA ARG A 13 -17.54 -5.87 -2.40
C ARG A 13 -16.44 -5.91 -3.44
N THR A 14 -16.78 -5.72 -4.72
CA THR A 14 -15.79 -5.68 -5.81
C THR A 14 -14.78 -4.55 -5.58
N ASN A 15 -15.21 -3.35 -5.20
CA ASN A 15 -14.28 -2.25 -4.92
C ASN A 15 -13.31 -2.56 -3.77
N ILE A 16 -13.80 -3.18 -2.68
CA ILE A 16 -12.95 -3.58 -1.54
C ILE A 16 -11.96 -4.68 -1.96
N GLU A 17 -12.42 -5.66 -2.74
CA GLU A 17 -11.58 -6.73 -3.27
C GLU A 17 -10.47 -6.17 -4.18
N THR A 18 -10.84 -5.36 -5.18
CA THR A 18 -9.89 -4.70 -6.09
C THR A 18 -8.91 -3.84 -5.31
N GLY A 19 -9.37 -3.05 -4.33
CA GLY A 19 -8.48 -2.26 -3.49
C GLY A 19 -7.52 -3.13 -2.66
N GLY A 20 -7.97 -4.29 -2.18
CA GLY A 20 -7.12 -5.26 -1.47
C GLY A 20 -6.04 -5.86 -2.37
N ILE A 21 -6.37 -6.15 -3.64
CA ILE A 21 -5.40 -6.62 -4.65
C ILE A 21 -4.39 -5.52 -4.96
N VAL A 22 -4.86 -4.28 -5.21
CA VAL A 22 -3.98 -3.13 -5.48
C VAL A 22 -3.00 -2.91 -4.33
N LEU A 23 -3.43 -3.08 -3.08
CA LEU A 23 -2.55 -2.97 -1.91
C LEU A 23 -1.45 -4.04 -1.88
N ILE A 24 -1.75 -5.27 -2.32
CA ILE A 24 -0.73 -6.32 -2.44
C ILE A 24 0.25 -5.96 -3.56
N MET A 25 -0.27 -5.53 -4.71
CA MET A 25 0.52 -5.11 -5.86
C MET A 25 1.40 -3.91 -5.55
N SER A 26 0.95 -2.97 -4.72
CA SER A 26 1.76 -1.82 -4.31
C SER A 26 2.92 -2.22 -3.39
N GLY A 27 2.74 -3.23 -2.56
CA GLY A 27 3.84 -3.84 -1.80
C GLY A 27 4.91 -4.39 -2.75
N LEU A 28 4.49 -5.16 -3.77
CA LEU A 28 5.40 -5.70 -4.79
C LEU A 28 6.08 -4.60 -5.60
N TRP A 29 5.35 -3.53 -5.95
CA TRP A 29 5.91 -2.35 -6.60
C TRP A 29 7.00 -1.69 -5.75
N GLY A 30 6.77 -1.55 -4.44
CA GLY A 30 7.78 -1.03 -3.50
C GLY A 30 9.06 -1.87 -3.49
N LEU A 31 8.93 -3.20 -3.51
CA LEU A 31 10.07 -4.10 -3.64
C LEU A 31 10.79 -3.90 -4.98
N LEU A 32 10.05 -3.78 -6.08
CA LEU A 32 10.64 -3.57 -7.40
C LEU A 32 11.41 -2.25 -7.47
N LYS A 33 10.85 -1.13 -6.97
CA LYS A 33 11.54 0.17 -6.87
C LYS A 33 12.87 0.04 -6.13
N PHE A 34 12.87 -0.71 -5.02
CA PHE A 34 14.07 -0.96 -4.24
C PHE A 34 15.11 -1.81 -4.99
N LEU A 35 14.70 -2.86 -5.69
CA LEU A 35 15.63 -3.65 -6.51
C LEU A 35 16.23 -2.82 -7.65
N MET A 36 15.44 -1.94 -8.26
CA MET A 36 15.93 -1.01 -9.29
C MET A 36 16.95 -0.03 -8.71
N SER A 37 16.68 0.57 -7.54
CA SER A 37 17.62 1.51 -6.92
C SER A 37 18.96 0.85 -6.56
N LEU A 38 18.93 -0.41 -6.13
CA LEU A 38 20.14 -1.21 -5.92
C LEU A 38 20.90 -1.51 -7.22
N ALA A 39 20.19 -1.86 -8.30
CA ALA A 39 20.80 -2.24 -9.57
C ALA A 39 21.41 -1.05 -10.32
N VAL A 40 20.77 0.11 -10.26
CA VAL A 40 21.22 1.34 -10.94
C VAL A 40 22.37 2.01 -10.18
N GLY A 41 22.58 1.68 -8.91
CA GLY A 41 23.66 2.27 -8.10
C GLY A 41 23.46 3.76 -7.78
N ALA A 42 22.26 4.30 -8.03
CA ALA A 42 21.91 5.72 -7.88
C ALA A 42 22.13 6.25 -6.45
N GLN A 43 22.11 5.36 -5.46
CA GLN A 43 22.59 5.64 -4.10
C GLN A 43 23.31 4.39 -3.58
N THR A 44 24.62 4.47 -3.37
CA THR A 44 25.30 3.44 -2.60
C THR A 44 24.83 3.59 -1.15
N LEU A 45 24.47 2.49 -0.49
CA LEU A 45 24.12 2.50 0.95
C LEU A 45 25.18 3.21 1.81
N MET A 46 26.43 3.19 1.33
CA MET A 46 27.57 3.91 1.86
C MET A 46 27.37 5.44 1.87
N SER A 47 26.82 6.05 0.81
CA SER A 47 26.56 7.49 0.77
C SER A 47 25.39 7.91 1.65
N ILE A 48 24.36 7.07 1.78
CA ILE A 48 23.19 7.33 2.64
C ILE A 48 23.58 7.30 4.11
N LEU A 49 24.45 6.37 4.48
CA LEU A 49 24.86 6.15 5.87
C LEU A 49 26.14 6.91 6.25
N ASP A 50 26.72 7.67 5.30
CA ASP A 50 27.98 8.40 5.46
C ASP A 50 29.11 7.52 6.05
N LEU A 51 29.20 6.28 5.55
CA LEU A 51 30.18 5.30 6.03
C LEU A 51 31.44 5.32 5.17
N SER A 52 32.60 5.18 5.81
CA SER A 52 33.82 4.85 5.07
C SER A 52 33.72 3.45 4.45
N ARG A 53 34.55 3.18 3.43
CA ARG A 53 34.57 1.87 2.77
C ARG A 53 34.89 0.73 3.74
N GLU A 54 35.80 0.96 4.68
CA GLU A 54 36.22 -0.03 5.67
C GLU A 54 35.08 -0.34 6.66
N GLU A 55 34.41 0.70 7.18
CA GLU A 55 33.23 0.52 8.04
C GLU A 55 32.09 -0.18 7.31
N TYR A 56 31.86 0.16 6.04
CA TYR A 56 30.85 -0.50 5.23
C TYR A 56 31.15 -1.99 5.07
N GLU A 57 32.37 -2.42 4.74
CA GLU A 57 32.68 -3.85 4.61
C GLU A 57 32.46 -4.61 5.94
N HIS A 58 32.75 -3.99 7.08
CA HIS A 58 32.46 -4.58 8.40
C HIS A 58 30.96 -4.66 8.72
N LEU A 59 30.17 -3.65 8.34
CA LEU A 59 28.75 -3.56 8.66
C LEU A 59 27.82 -4.07 7.56
N ARG A 60 28.34 -4.36 6.37
CA ARG A 60 27.57 -4.71 5.16
C ARG A 60 26.59 -5.83 5.42
N PHE A 61 27.02 -6.89 6.09
CA PHE A 61 26.15 -8.03 6.40
C PHE A 61 24.96 -7.61 7.27
N PHE A 62 25.21 -6.78 8.30
CA PHE A 62 24.16 -6.28 9.19
C PHE A 62 23.20 -5.33 8.47
N ILE A 63 23.73 -4.39 7.67
CA ILE A 63 22.94 -3.44 6.88
C ILE A 63 22.03 -4.18 5.89
N LEU A 64 22.59 -5.10 5.10
CA LEU A 64 21.81 -5.86 4.11
C LEU A 64 20.77 -6.76 4.78
N SER A 65 21.12 -7.38 5.91
CA SER A 65 20.17 -8.20 6.68
C SER A 65 19.03 -7.36 7.24
N PHE A 66 19.33 -6.19 7.81
CA PHE A 66 18.32 -5.24 8.32
C PHE A 66 17.37 -4.78 7.20
N ILE A 67 17.91 -4.42 6.05
CA ILE A 67 17.11 -4.01 4.89
C ILE A 67 16.22 -5.17 4.42
N PHE A 68 16.78 -6.37 4.24
CA PHE A 68 16.02 -7.54 3.81
C PHE A 68 14.87 -7.87 4.76
N ILE A 69 15.12 -7.87 6.08
CA ILE A 69 14.08 -8.09 7.10
C ILE A 69 13.02 -7.00 7.05
N SER A 70 13.43 -5.73 6.93
CA SER A 70 12.51 -4.59 6.86
C SER A 70 11.60 -4.67 5.63
N PHE A 71 12.15 -4.98 4.46
CA PHE A 71 11.36 -5.19 3.24
C PHE A 71 10.44 -6.40 3.35
N GLY A 72 10.93 -7.52 3.89
CA GLY A 72 10.12 -8.69 4.16
C GLY A 72 8.93 -8.38 5.07
N ALA A 73 9.15 -7.60 6.13
CA ALA A 73 8.10 -7.15 7.04
C ALA A 73 7.09 -6.22 6.36
N ILE A 74 7.56 -5.27 5.54
CA ILE A 74 6.69 -4.35 4.77
C ILE A 74 5.82 -5.12 3.78
N LEU A 75 6.40 -6.07 3.04
CA LEU A 75 5.66 -6.92 2.09
C LEU A 75 4.63 -7.78 2.80
N PHE A 76 5.04 -8.43 3.88
CA PHE A 76 4.16 -9.25 4.70
C PHE A 76 2.99 -8.44 5.28
N PHE A 77 3.26 -7.20 5.70
CA PHE A 77 2.24 -6.27 6.16
C PHE A 77 1.23 -5.93 5.06
N HIS A 78 1.69 -5.52 3.86
CA HIS A 78 0.82 -5.25 2.71
C HIS A 78 -0.02 -6.48 2.36
N PHE A 79 0.60 -7.66 2.37
CA PHE A 79 -0.07 -8.91 2.11
C PHE A 79 -1.17 -9.19 3.12
N ILE A 80 -0.91 -9.12 4.43
CA ILE A 80 -1.91 -9.36 5.48
C ILE A 80 -3.08 -8.39 5.38
N VAL A 81 -2.81 -7.09 5.19
CA VAL A 81 -3.85 -6.06 5.13
C VAL A 81 -4.70 -6.25 3.88
N GLY A 82 -4.07 -6.49 2.73
CA GLY A 82 -4.77 -6.76 1.47
C GLY A 82 -5.62 -8.03 1.52
N LEU A 83 -5.07 -9.13 2.04
CA LEU A 83 -5.82 -10.39 2.22
C LEU A 83 -6.99 -10.22 3.18
N SER A 84 -6.83 -9.39 4.22
CA SER A 84 -7.90 -9.09 5.17
C SER A 84 -9.05 -8.33 4.50
N ALA A 85 -8.75 -7.37 3.63
CA ALA A 85 -9.75 -6.66 2.82
C ALA A 85 -10.47 -7.62 1.86
N ILE A 86 -9.75 -8.49 1.15
CA ILE A 86 -10.33 -9.50 0.24
C ILE A 86 -11.23 -10.48 1.00
N ARG A 87 -10.78 -10.98 2.15
CA ARG A 87 -11.59 -11.87 3.01
C ARG A 87 -12.86 -11.16 3.50
N TYR A 88 -12.78 -9.87 3.82
CA TYR A 88 -13.94 -9.07 4.19
C TYR A 88 -14.92 -8.88 3.03
N ALA A 89 -14.43 -8.56 1.82
CA ALA A 89 -15.25 -8.46 0.61
C ALA A 89 -16.02 -9.75 0.31
N HIS A 90 -15.40 -10.91 0.50
CA HIS A 90 -16.01 -12.22 0.32
C HIS A 90 -16.92 -12.67 1.49
N GLY A 91 -17.09 -11.85 2.53
CA GLY A 91 -17.89 -12.23 3.71
C GLY A 91 -17.26 -13.34 4.56
N LYS A 92 -15.98 -13.68 4.33
CA LYS A 92 -15.22 -14.67 5.12
C LYS A 92 -14.73 -14.10 6.46
N SER A 93 -14.85 -12.79 6.66
CA SER A 93 -14.51 -12.09 7.91
C SER A 93 -15.44 -10.90 8.10
N SER A 94 -15.92 -10.69 9.33
CA SER A 94 -16.64 -9.48 9.74
C SER A 94 -15.71 -8.39 10.33
N LYS A 95 -14.43 -8.73 10.53
CA LYS A 95 -13.45 -7.85 11.18
C LYS A 95 -13.02 -6.75 10.22
N THR A 96 -13.12 -5.50 10.66
CA THR A 96 -12.75 -4.28 9.92
C THR A 96 -11.44 -3.66 10.41
N ARG A 97 -10.62 -4.42 11.16
CA ARG A 97 -9.34 -3.91 11.71
C ARG A 97 -8.35 -3.46 10.63
N PHE A 98 -8.45 -4.04 9.43
CA PHE A 98 -7.64 -3.62 8.28
C PHE A 98 -7.90 -2.16 7.89
N LEU A 99 -9.06 -1.59 8.22
CA LEU A 99 -9.37 -0.18 7.91
C LEU A 99 -8.41 0.79 8.57
N ILE A 100 -8.01 0.52 9.82
CA ILE A 100 -7.08 1.40 10.53
C ILE A 100 -5.76 1.45 9.76
N TRP A 101 -5.28 0.29 9.32
CA TRP A 101 -4.05 0.16 8.55
C TRP A 101 -4.15 0.80 7.16
N THR A 102 -5.27 0.64 6.45
CA THR A 102 -5.46 1.27 5.13
C THR A 102 -5.62 2.79 5.21
N ILE A 103 -6.18 3.32 6.31
CA ILE A 103 -6.21 4.77 6.56
C ILE A 103 -4.81 5.29 6.87
N LEU A 104 -4.05 4.60 7.74
CA LEU A 104 -2.67 4.99 8.04
C LEU A 104 -1.80 4.99 6.78
N LEU A 105 -1.90 3.94 5.96
CA LEU A 105 -1.20 3.87 4.68
C LEU A 105 -1.60 4.99 3.73
N LEU A 106 -2.89 5.33 3.65
CA LEU A 106 -3.36 6.45 2.83
C LEU A 106 -2.72 7.76 3.28
N VAL A 107 -2.72 8.05 4.59
CA VAL A 107 -2.12 9.27 5.13
C VAL A 107 -0.62 9.32 4.84
N ILE A 108 0.11 8.23 5.08
CA ILE A 108 1.55 8.14 4.82
C ILE A 108 1.84 8.39 3.34
N ASN A 109 1.18 7.67 2.43
CA ASN A 109 1.41 7.83 1.00
C ASN A 109 1.07 9.26 0.53
N PHE A 110 -0.05 9.81 1.00
CA PHE A 110 -0.46 11.16 0.63
C PHE A 110 0.53 12.23 1.11
N VAL A 111 1.07 12.10 2.33
CA VAL A 111 2.09 13.00 2.87
C VAL A 111 3.43 12.87 2.14
N CYS A 112 3.74 11.69 1.59
CA CYS A 112 4.96 11.47 0.82
C CYS A 112 4.86 11.95 -0.64
N LEU A 113 3.67 12.17 -1.21
CA LEU A 113 3.53 12.59 -2.62
C LEU A 113 4.32 13.88 -2.98
N PRO A 114 4.33 14.94 -2.14
CA PRO A 114 5.12 16.14 -2.44
C PRO A 114 6.63 15.90 -2.53
N LEU A 115 7.16 14.83 -1.93
CA LEU A 115 8.59 14.51 -1.96
C LEU A 115 9.08 14.18 -3.39
N TYR A 116 8.17 13.76 -4.28
CA TYR A 116 8.50 13.55 -5.71
C TYR A 116 8.85 14.85 -6.46
N PHE A 117 8.49 16.01 -5.92
CA PHE A 117 8.75 17.32 -6.53
C PHE A 117 9.80 18.14 -5.77
N TYR A 118 10.41 17.56 -4.73
CA TYR A 118 11.51 18.22 -4.06
C TYR A 118 12.72 18.28 -5.03
N PRO A 119 13.30 19.46 -5.29
CA PRO A 119 14.34 19.60 -6.29
C PRO A 119 15.59 18.80 -5.88
N THR A 120 15.85 17.74 -6.62
CA THR A 120 17.18 17.14 -6.71
C THR A 120 17.99 17.96 -7.72
N GLU A 121 19.31 18.07 -7.52
CA GLU A 121 20.19 18.81 -8.45
C GLU A 121 20.16 18.22 -9.87
N ASP A 122 19.70 16.97 -10.00
CA ASP A 122 19.44 16.30 -11.26
C ASP A 122 18.00 16.52 -11.74
N SER A 123 17.84 16.74 -13.05
CA SER A 123 16.56 16.85 -13.75
C SER A 123 15.61 15.70 -13.40
N VAL A 124 14.31 15.99 -13.29
CA VAL A 124 13.28 14.97 -13.02
C VAL A 124 13.39 13.81 -14.00
N GLU A 125 13.71 12.62 -13.51
CA GLU A 125 13.77 11.41 -14.31
C GLU A 125 12.36 10.89 -14.65
N ASP A 126 12.21 10.26 -15.81
CA ASP A 126 10.96 9.57 -16.21
C ASP A 126 10.51 8.53 -15.16
N SER A 127 11.48 7.90 -14.48
CA SER A 127 11.28 6.93 -13.40
C SER A 127 10.54 7.53 -12.20
N THR A 128 10.82 8.81 -11.89
CA THR A 128 10.20 9.58 -10.80
C THR A 128 8.74 9.88 -11.12
N ILE A 129 8.45 10.31 -12.35
CA ILE A 129 7.10 10.62 -12.82
C ILE A 129 6.22 9.36 -12.79
N VAL A 130 6.74 8.23 -13.29
CA VAL A 130 6.01 6.95 -13.25
C VAL A 130 5.72 6.53 -11.81
N SER A 131 6.71 6.64 -10.93
CA SER A 131 6.54 6.31 -9.51
C SER A 131 5.49 7.17 -8.81
N PHE A 132 5.46 8.47 -9.12
CA PHE A 132 4.43 9.40 -8.63
C PHE A 132 3.02 8.95 -9.05
N PHE A 133 2.81 8.59 -10.32
CA PHE A 133 1.49 8.14 -10.79
C PHE A 133 1.04 6.84 -10.15
N VAL A 134 1.96 5.90 -9.91
CA VAL A 134 1.64 4.64 -9.21
C VAL A 134 1.22 4.92 -7.76
N ASP A 135 1.96 5.77 -7.04
CA ASP A 135 1.65 6.09 -5.64
C ASP A 135 0.37 6.95 -5.51
N LEU A 136 0.10 7.83 -6.48
CA LEU A 136 -1.16 8.58 -6.58
C LEU A 136 -2.35 7.63 -6.83
N THR A 137 -2.19 6.67 -7.73
CA THR A 137 -3.20 5.64 -8.00
C THR A 137 -3.47 4.81 -6.75
N LEU A 138 -2.43 4.44 -6.01
CA LEU A 138 -2.57 3.77 -4.72
C LEU A 138 -3.39 4.61 -3.73
N CYS A 139 -3.15 5.91 -3.62
CA CYS A 139 -3.93 6.80 -2.76
C CYS A 139 -5.43 6.78 -3.13
N ILE A 140 -5.74 6.86 -4.43
CA ILE A 140 -7.13 6.81 -4.93
C ILE A 140 -7.78 5.46 -4.58
N CYS A 141 -7.07 4.35 -4.82
CA CYS A 141 -7.56 3.01 -4.51
C CYS A 141 -7.76 2.79 -3.00
N LEU A 142 -6.86 3.30 -2.16
CA LEU A 142 -7.00 3.24 -0.70
C LEU A 142 -8.20 4.05 -0.24
N PHE A 143 -8.42 5.25 -0.80
CA PHE A 143 -9.60 6.05 -0.50
C PHE A 143 -10.89 5.31 -0.88
N ASP A 144 -10.97 4.75 -2.09
CA ASP A 144 -12.16 4.01 -2.55
C ASP A 144 -12.42 2.74 -1.72
N LEU A 145 -11.38 2.00 -1.35
CA LEU A 145 -11.47 0.84 -0.45
C LEU A 145 -12.07 1.23 0.91
N ASN A 146 -11.56 2.31 1.52
CA ASN A 146 -12.05 2.79 2.81
C ASN A 146 -13.51 3.26 2.70
N ALA A 147 -13.83 4.06 1.69
CA ALA A 147 -15.19 4.57 1.46
C ALA A 147 -16.19 3.42 1.19
N SER A 148 -15.82 2.47 0.35
CA SER A 148 -16.63 1.30 0.01
C SER A 148 -16.87 0.40 1.22
N THR A 149 -15.86 0.20 2.07
CA THR A 149 -16.02 -0.58 3.31
C THR A 149 -17.00 0.08 4.28
N ILE A 150 -16.91 1.40 4.48
CA ILE A 150 -17.83 2.15 5.35
C ILE A 150 -19.27 2.06 4.80
N LYS A 151 -19.45 2.25 3.49
CA LYS A 151 -20.76 2.16 2.83
C LYS A 151 -21.35 0.75 2.91
N LEU A 152 -20.54 -0.29 2.66
CA LEU A 152 -20.95 -1.69 2.77
C LEU A 152 -21.42 -2.01 4.20
N ARG A 153 -20.67 -1.58 5.22
CA ARG A 153 -21.04 -1.80 6.62
C ARG A 153 -22.36 -1.11 6.99
N LYS A 154 -22.57 0.12 6.54
CA LYS A 154 -23.84 0.84 6.75
C LYS A 154 -25.01 0.12 6.06
N LEU A 155 -24.80 -0.36 4.84
CA LEU A 155 -25.82 -1.09 4.07
C LEU A 155 -26.21 -2.41 4.76
N LEU A 156 -25.24 -3.21 5.18
CA LEU A 156 -25.49 -4.46 5.90
C LEU A 156 -26.28 -4.22 7.20
N LYS A 157 -25.90 -3.21 7.98
CA LYS A 157 -26.61 -2.84 9.22
C LYS A 157 -28.07 -2.42 8.97
N ASN A 158 -28.33 -1.74 7.85
CA ASN A 158 -29.70 -1.34 7.49
C ASN A 158 -30.56 -2.54 7.09
N ILE A 159 -29.99 -3.51 6.35
CA ILE A 159 -30.68 -4.74 5.98
C ILE A 159 -31.08 -5.53 7.23
N GLU A 160 -30.16 -5.70 8.19
CA GLU A 160 -30.42 -6.37 9.47
C GLU A 160 -31.53 -5.70 10.29
N ARG A 161 -31.65 -4.37 10.21
CA ARG A 161 -32.71 -3.61 10.88
C ARG A 161 -34.06 -3.72 10.21
N SER A 162 -34.11 -3.82 8.88
CA SER A 162 -35.35 -3.95 8.11
C SER A 162 -35.95 -5.36 8.07
N GLY A 163 -35.14 -6.37 8.41
CA GLY A 163 -35.57 -7.77 8.51
C GLY A 163 -36.01 -8.20 9.91
N LYS A 164 -35.96 -7.30 10.89
CA LYS A 164 -36.59 -7.44 12.21
C LYS A 164 -37.86 -6.60 12.21
#